data_AF-A0A6B2G8G8-F1
#
_entry.id   AF-A0A6B2G8G8-F1
#
_cell.length_a   1.000
_cell.length_b   1.000
_cell.length_c   1.000
_cell.angle_alpha   90.00
_cell.angle_beta   90.00
_cell.angle_gamma   90.00
#
_symmetry.space_group_name_H-M   'P 1'
#
loop_
_entity.id
_entity.type
_entity.pdbx_description
1 polymer ?
#
loop_
_entity_poly.entity_id
_entity_poly.type
_entity_poly.pdbx_seq_one_letter_code
_entity_poly.pdbx_strand_id
1 'polypeptide(L)'
;MKGYNSFAKFVTANVEKILHDPNVFMLRNIVSPDDIMHFKKLARKFLSTATIYNHLTGMLETADYRITQSSWFDINSDPVIRKMKTKIQIGTGLTLKSSEDLQLANYGIGGYYDTH
;
A
#
# COMPACT_ATOMS: atom_id res chain seq x y z
N MET A 1 13.79 41.20 -8.73
CA MET A 1 12.98 40.32 -7.85
C MET A 1 12.59 39.08 -8.63
N LYS A 2 13.06 37.89 -8.23
CA LYS A 2 12.60 36.62 -8.82
C LYS A 2 11.25 36.28 -8.20
N GLY A 3 10.18 36.39 -8.97
CA GLY A 3 8.85 35.99 -8.53
C GLY A 3 8.79 34.47 -8.37
N TYR A 4 8.64 34.00 -7.13
CA TYR A 4 8.28 32.62 -6.86
C TYR A 4 6.78 32.48 -7.10
N ASN A 5 6.42 31.79 -8.17
CA ASN A 5 5.03 31.49 -8.45
C ASN A 5 4.58 30.35 -7.52
N SER A 6 3.85 30.69 -6.46
CA SER A 6 3.38 29.79 -5.40
C SER A 6 2.05 29.12 -5.74
N PHE A 7 1.82 28.77 -7.00
CA PHE A 7 0.63 27.98 -7.34
C PHE A 7 0.72 26.64 -6.62
N ALA A 8 -0.24 26.42 -5.72
CA ALA A 8 -0.42 25.16 -5.02
C ALA A 8 -0.39 24.01 -6.04
N LYS A 9 0.46 23.01 -5.80
CA LYS A 9 0.57 21.85 -6.68
C LYS A 9 -0.74 21.07 -6.60
N PHE A 10 -1.62 21.25 -7.59
CA PHE A 10 -2.81 20.41 -7.72
C PHE A 10 -2.37 18.96 -7.90
N VAL A 11 -2.85 18.10 -7.01
CA VAL A 11 -2.68 16.65 -7.13
C VAL A 11 -4.05 16.10 -7.50
N THR A 12 -4.14 15.51 -8.68
CA THR A 12 -5.35 14.86 -9.18
C THR A 12 -5.23 13.35 -9.06
N ALA A 13 -6.35 12.66 -8.89
CA ALA A 13 -6.45 11.20 -8.92
C ALA A 13 -7.48 10.79 -9.98
N ASN A 14 -7.11 9.82 -10.81
CA ASN A 14 -8.02 9.24 -11.80
C ASN A 14 -8.77 8.09 -11.15
N VAL A 15 -10.06 8.28 -10.86
CA VAL A 15 -10.90 7.31 -10.14
C VAL A 15 -11.99 6.78 -11.07
N GLU A 16 -12.08 5.47 -11.18
CA GLU A 16 -13.06 4.77 -12.02
C GLU A 16 -13.91 3.84 -11.14
N LYS A 17 -15.24 3.93 -11.20
CA LYS A 17 -16.12 2.97 -10.52
C LYS A 17 -16.31 1.75 -11.40
N ILE A 18 -15.96 0.57 -10.91
CA ILE A 18 -16.01 -0.69 -11.67
C ILE A 18 -17.14 -1.63 -11.25
N LEU A 19 -17.64 -1.51 -10.01
CA LEU A 19 -18.79 -2.27 -9.52
C LEU A 19 -19.65 -1.41 -8.59
N HIS A 20 -20.96 -1.64 -8.60
CA HIS A 20 -21.92 -0.91 -7.79
C HIS A 20 -22.28 -1.63 -6.49
N ASP A 21 -22.35 -2.96 -6.53
CA ASP A 21 -22.69 -3.78 -5.37
C ASP A 21 -21.83 -5.07 -5.38
N PRO A 22 -20.77 -5.14 -4.57
CA PRO A 22 -20.25 -4.07 -3.71
C PRO A 22 -19.69 -2.88 -4.51
N ASN A 23 -19.58 -1.72 -3.87
CA ASN A 23 -18.90 -0.57 -4.45
C ASN A 23 -17.41 -0.88 -4.62
N VAL A 24 -16.93 -0.96 -5.87
CA VAL A 24 -15.50 -1.14 -6.17
C VAL A 24 -15.04 0.01 -7.07
N PHE A 25 -13.95 0.66 -6.66
CA PHE A 25 -13.33 1.77 -7.38
C PHE A 25 -11.88 1.45 -7.67
N MET A 26 -11.39 1.90 -8.82
CA MET A 26 -10.02 1.75 -9.27
C MET A 26 -9.35 3.11 -9.43
N LEU A 27 -8.23 3.28 -8.74
CA LEU A 27 -7.40 4.49 -8.79
C LEU A 27 -6.29 4.26 -9.82
N ARG A 28 -6.45 4.80 -11.02
CA ARG A 28 -5.53 4.61 -12.15
C ARG A 28 -4.28 5.46 -11.97
N ASN A 29 -3.11 4.88 -12.28
CA ASN A 29 -1.80 5.56 -12.29
C ASN A 29 -1.43 6.27 -10.97
N ILE A 30 -1.92 5.77 -9.83
CA ILE A 30 -1.65 6.39 -8.53
C ILE A 30 -0.17 6.22 -8.12
N VAL A 31 0.50 5.17 -8.56
CA VAL A 31 1.92 4.89 -8.30
C VAL A 31 2.70 5.00 -9.60
N SER A 32 3.79 5.78 -9.64
CA SER A 32 4.63 5.87 -10.85
C SER A 32 5.57 4.66 -10.96
N PRO A 33 6.14 4.37 -12.15
CA PRO A 33 7.15 3.32 -12.31
C PRO A 33 8.33 3.46 -11.35
N ASP A 34 8.81 4.68 -11.10
CA ASP A 34 9.89 4.95 -10.14
C ASP A 34 9.48 4.65 -8.70
N ASP A 35 8.27 5.05 -8.30
CA ASP A 35 7.73 4.74 -6.97
C ASP A 35 7.60 3.20 -6.80
N ILE A 36 7.16 2.47 -7.85
CA ILE A 36 7.11 0.99 -7.84
C ILE A 36 8.50 0.39 -7.67
N MET A 37 9.50 0.88 -8.41
CA MET A 37 10.88 0.40 -8.29
C MET A 37 11.44 0.67 -6.89
N HIS A 38 11.13 1.83 -6.32
CA HIS A 38 11.50 2.17 -4.95
C HIS A 38 10.91 1.18 -3.95
N PHE A 39 9.59 0.93 -3.99
CA PHE A 39 8.94 -0.03 -3.11
C PHE A 39 9.53 -1.44 -3.23
N LYS A 40 9.82 -1.90 -4.46
CA LYS A 40 10.49 -3.19 -4.68
C LYS A 40 11.88 -3.24 -4.04
N LYS A 41 12.68 -2.18 -4.14
CA LYS A 41 14.01 -2.10 -3.51
C LYS A 41 13.93 -2.02 -1.98
N LEU A 42 12.95 -1.28 -1.47
CA LEU A 42 12.70 -1.12 -0.04
C LEU A 42 12.29 -2.46 0.58
N ALA A 43 11.25 -3.11 0.03
CA ALA A 43 10.71 -4.37 0.55
C ALA A 43 11.76 -5.48 0.59
N ARG A 44 12.57 -5.65 -0.46
CA ARG A 44 13.57 -6.74 -0.56
C ARG A 44 14.49 -6.90 0.66
N LYS A 45 14.75 -5.82 1.40
CA LYS A 45 15.60 -5.85 2.60
C LYS A 45 14.88 -6.37 3.85
N PHE A 46 13.55 -6.33 3.86
CA PHE A 46 12.72 -6.54 5.04
C PHE A 46 11.64 -7.61 4.85
N LEU A 47 11.62 -8.29 3.69
CA LEU A 47 10.66 -9.36 3.43
C LEU A 47 10.93 -10.55 4.36
N SER A 48 9.89 -10.96 5.09
CA SER A 48 9.84 -12.17 5.89
C SER A 48 8.57 -12.95 5.55
N THR A 49 8.56 -14.26 5.81
CA THR A 49 7.35 -15.08 5.62
C THR A 49 6.19 -14.49 6.41
N ALA A 50 5.04 -14.28 5.76
CA ALA A 50 3.90 -13.64 6.40
C ALA A 50 3.27 -14.56 7.44
N THR A 51 3.12 -14.07 8.67
CA THR A 51 2.52 -14.80 9.79
C THR A 51 1.13 -14.26 10.12
N ILE A 52 0.28 -15.11 10.68
CA ILE A 52 -1.04 -14.77 11.22
C ILE A 52 -0.99 -14.82 12.74
N TYR A 53 -1.83 -14.02 13.40
CA TYR A 53 -2.04 -14.14 14.84
C TYR A 53 -3.03 -15.27 15.13
N ASN A 54 -2.58 -16.30 15.84
CA ASN A 54 -3.45 -17.40 16.25
C ASN A 54 -4.09 -17.06 17.60
N HIS A 55 -5.41 -16.87 17.63
CA HIS A 55 -6.14 -16.50 18.84
C HIS A 55 -6.19 -17.60 19.91
N LEU A 56 -5.97 -18.86 19.54
CA LEU A 56 -5.96 -20.00 20.47
C LEU A 56 -4.61 -20.13 21.17
N THR A 57 -3.51 -19.98 20.42
CA THR A 57 -2.14 -20.12 20.96
C THR A 57 -1.54 -18.79 21.42
N GLY A 58 -2.10 -17.66 20.96
CA GLY A 58 -1.58 -16.32 21.20
C GLY A 58 -0.29 -16.00 20.43
N MET A 59 0.12 -16.87 19.50
CA MET A 59 1.41 -16.78 18.80
C MET A 59 1.25 -16.39 17.33
N LEU A 60 2.34 -15.89 16.74
CA LEU A 60 2.43 -15.68 15.31
C LEU A 60 2.84 -16.98 14.62
N GLU A 61 1.99 -17.46 13.72
CA GLU A 61 2.18 -18.75 13.01
C GLU A 61 2.08 -18.55 11.50
N THR A 62 2.69 -19.44 10.73
CA THR A 62 2.52 -19.47 9.27
C THR A 62 1.20 -20.15 8.93
N ALA A 63 0.53 -19.68 7.88
CA ALA A 63 -0.74 -20.23 7.41
C ALA A 63 -0.58 -20.90 6.04
N ASP A 64 -1.04 -22.14 5.91
CA ASP A 64 -0.95 -22.88 4.64
C ASP A 64 -1.77 -22.23 3.51
N TYR A 65 -2.82 -21.48 3.85
CA TYR A 65 -3.67 -20.77 2.89
C TYR A 65 -3.09 -19.41 2.44
N ARG A 66 -1.92 -19.01 2.95
CA ARG A 66 -1.25 -17.75 2.58
C ARG A 66 0.25 -17.94 2.43
N ILE A 67 0.67 -18.22 1.19
CA ILE A 67 2.08 -18.33 0.82
C ILE A 67 2.54 -16.96 0.31
N THR A 68 2.98 -16.10 1.24
CA THR A 68 3.46 -14.76 0.94
C THR A 68 4.66 -14.38 1.80
N GLN A 69 5.52 -13.51 1.28
CA GLN A 69 6.45 -12.74 2.09
C GLN A 69 5.93 -11.32 2.22
N SER A 70 6.04 -10.73 3.40
CA SER A 70 5.56 -9.38 3.66
C SER A 70 6.58 -8.55 4.41
N SER A 71 6.45 -7.24 4.29
CA SER A 71 7.19 -6.25 5.07
C SER A 71 6.25 -5.10 5.39
N TRP A 72 6.41 -4.51 6.56
CA TRP A 72 5.54 -3.46 7.09
C TRP A 72 6.34 -2.18 7.30
N PHE A 73 5.76 -1.04 6.94
CA PHE A 73 6.41 0.25 7.05
C PHE A 73 5.44 1.30 7.59
N ASP A 74 5.89 2.04 8.61
CA ASP A 74 5.17 3.22 9.09
C ASP A 74 4.89 4.18 7.93
N ILE A 75 3.66 4.70 7.88
CA ILE A 75 3.16 5.51 6.77
C ILE A 75 3.90 6.86 6.58
N ASN A 76 4.77 7.23 7.53
CA ASN A 76 5.58 8.43 7.51
C ASN A 76 7.09 8.15 7.37
N SER A 77 7.51 6.89 7.42
CA SER A 77 8.93 6.47 7.45
C SER A 77 9.74 6.81 6.20
N ASP A 78 9.09 6.91 5.04
CA ASP A 78 9.75 7.09 3.75
C ASP A 78 9.06 8.20 2.91
N PRO A 79 9.82 9.05 2.18
CA PRO A 79 9.24 10.10 1.35
C PRO A 79 8.29 9.61 0.25
N VAL A 80 8.56 8.46 -0.36
CA VAL A 80 7.71 7.84 -1.39
C VAL A 80 6.45 7.27 -0.75
N ILE A 81 6.55 6.66 0.44
CA ILE A 81 5.37 6.24 1.23
C ILE A 81 4.47 7.45 1.53
N ARG A 82 5.03 8.55 2.04
CA ARG A 82 4.26 9.78 2.33
C ARG A 82 3.62 10.39 1.08
N LYS A 83 4.32 10.37 -0.05
CA LYS A 83 3.75 10.78 -1.34
C LYS A 83 2.55 9.91 -1.72
N MET A 84 2.65 8.59 -1.52
CA MET A 84 1.55 7.66 -1.78
C MET A 84 0.36 7.91 -0.84
N LYS A 85 0.62 8.05 0.47
CA LYS A 85 -0.36 8.42 1.49
C LYS A 85 -1.23 9.60 1.03
N THR A 86 -0.61 10.70 0.63
CA THR A 86 -1.32 11.89 0.13
C THR A 86 -2.19 11.57 -1.09
N LYS A 87 -1.70 10.77 -2.04
CA LYS A 87 -2.46 10.39 -3.23
C LYS A 87 -3.66 9.50 -2.91
N ILE A 88 -3.52 8.52 -1.99
CA ILE A 88 -4.66 7.73 -1.51
C ILE A 88 -5.71 8.67 -0.93
N GLN A 89 -5.31 9.54 0.01
CA GLN A 89 -6.27 10.42 0.70
C GLN A 89 -7.05 11.29 -0.29
N ILE A 90 -6.39 11.79 -1.33
CA ILE A 90 -7.04 12.56 -2.40
C ILE A 90 -7.97 11.67 -3.23
N GLY A 91 -7.53 10.47 -3.62
CA GLY A 91 -8.31 9.58 -4.48
C GLY A 91 -9.51 8.92 -3.79
N THR A 92 -9.46 8.73 -2.47
CA THR A 92 -10.55 8.13 -1.69
C THR A 92 -11.39 9.14 -0.94
N GLY A 93 -10.88 10.36 -0.72
CA GLY A 93 -11.48 11.35 0.18
C GLY A 93 -11.38 10.97 1.67
N LEU A 94 -10.65 9.90 2.01
CA LEU A 94 -10.53 9.39 3.38
C LEU A 94 -9.21 9.82 4.03
N THR A 95 -9.21 9.82 5.35
CA THR A 95 -7.99 9.97 6.15
C THR A 95 -7.37 8.61 6.46
N LEU A 96 -6.05 8.58 6.61
CA LEU A 96 -5.29 7.38 7.02
C LEU A 96 -4.93 7.41 8.52
N LYS A 97 -5.63 8.21 9.33
CA LYS A 97 -5.36 8.31 10.78
C LYS A 97 -5.52 6.99 11.54
N SER A 98 -6.44 6.15 11.10
CA SER A 98 -6.73 4.84 11.68
C SER A 98 -6.25 3.69 10.80
N SER A 99 -5.44 3.96 9.78
CA SER A 99 -4.91 2.90 8.94
C SER A 99 -3.83 2.14 9.69
N GLU A 100 -3.69 0.86 9.37
CA GLU A 100 -2.48 0.11 9.67
C GLU A 100 -1.28 0.66 8.87
N ASP A 101 -0.10 0.12 9.17
CA ASP A 101 1.12 0.38 8.42
C ASP A 101 1.01 -0.11 6.97
N LEU A 102 1.85 0.46 6.09
CA LEU A 102 1.93 0.00 4.72
C LEU A 102 2.51 -1.42 4.68
N GLN A 103 1.70 -2.38 4.26
CA GLN A 103 2.16 -3.73 3.94
C GLN A 103 2.61 -3.83 2.48
N LEU A 104 3.85 -4.26 2.25
CA LEU A 104 4.34 -4.67 0.94
C LEU A 104 4.43 -6.19 0.90
N ALA A 105 3.61 -6.82 0.07
CA ALA A 105 3.52 -8.27 -0.09
C ALA A 105 4.18 -8.75 -1.40
N ASN A 106 4.90 -9.87 -1.33
CA ASN A 106 5.53 -10.57 -2.43
C ASN A 106 4.99 -12.00 -2.51
N TYR A 107 4.45 -12.36 -3.68
CA TYR A 107 3.88 -13.68 -3.95
C TYR A 107 4.89 -14.64 -4.63
N GLY A 108 6.04 -14.18 -5.12
CA GLY A 108 7.05 -15.07 -5.70
C GLY A 108 6.50 -16.07 -6.74
N ILE A 109 7.13 -17.25 -6.84
CA ILE A 109 6.65 -18.39 -7.64
C ILE A 109 5.83 -19.29 -6.71
N GLY A 110 4.56 -19.55 -7.07
CA GLY A 110 3.67 -20.39 -6.28
C GLY A 110 3.04 -19.72 -5.06
N GLY A 111 3.20 -18.40 -4.88
CA GLY A 111 2.49 -17.68 -3.82
C GLY A 111 0.99 -17.64 -4.07
N TYR A 112 0.27 -17.65 -2.96
CA TYR A 112 -1.16 -17.82 -2.94
C TYR A 112 -1.77 -17.00 -1.81
N TYR A 113 -2.95 -16.45 -2.08
CA TYR A 113 -3.80 -15.85 -1.08
C TYR A 113 -5.22 -16.34 -1.33
N ASP A 114 -5.81 -17.03 -0.36
CA ASP A 114 -7.17 -17.52 -0.48
C ASP A 114 -8.22 -16.38 -0.41
N THR A 115 -9.41 -16.65 -0.90
CA THR A 115 -10.53 -15.72 -0.74
C THR A 115 -10.85 -15.57 0.75
N HIS A 116 -10.96 -14.33 1.24
CA HIS A 116 -11.18 -13.98 2.64
C HIS A 116 -12.10 -12.76 2.77
#